data_AF-A0A962N5L2-F1
#
_entry.id   AF-A0A962N5L2-F1
#
_cell.length_a   1.000
_cell.length_b   1.000
_cell.length_c   1.000
_cell.angle_alpha   90.00
_cell.angle_beta   90.00
_cell.angle_gamma   90.00
#
_symmetry.space_group_name_H-M   'P 1'
#
loop_
_entity.id
_entity.type
_entity.pdbx_description
1 polymer ?
#
loop_
_entity_poly.entity_id
_entity_poly.type
_entity_poly.pdbx_seq_one_letter_code
_entity_poly.pdbx_strand_id
1 'polypeptide(L)'
;MGVINRFRQSAIVAGLAATVSLSVAQPAVAERYVYEGRLDEFGQPAQGSYDFRLTPYPDAKAGATLAAPIQFDQVRVERGRFQLEFDAPLADQDQVWLALAVRPAGAEGVFSDLVGRNKALAAPLIGTCWSSTGDSGSNPSSNFLGTIDAQPLVLRAGNAQSLRMEPSSLLFGGLPITANVIAGSSANLALAGARGVVIGGGGADSGADPIYITAPNRVSDDYGVVAGGNANQAGDEAGTAGDAAFATVSGGHFNSATAFFSVIAGGSNNRATGQFSSIGGGKGNFATASGSFVGSGEENTAAGV
;
A
#
# COMPACT_ATOMS: atom_id res chain seq x y z
N MET A 1 2.10 6.64 -26.89
CA MET A 1 0.98 7.21 -26.10
C MET A 1 1.63 8.04 -25.00
N GLY A 2 1.50 9.36 -25.10
CA GLY A 2 2.41 10.31 -24.46
C GLY A 2 2.01 10.76 -23.06
N VAL A 3 2.99 11.28 -22.31
CA VAL A 3 2.84 12.12 -21.11
C VAL A 3 4.15 12.94 -21.04
N ILE A 4 4.19 14.22 -21.45
CA ILE A 4 3.87 15.45 -20.69
C ILE A 4 4.76 15.64 -19.43
N ASN A 5 5.81 16.47 -19.61
CA ASN A 5 6.07 17.75 -18.87
C ASN A 5 6.34 17.64 -17.34
N ARG A 6 7.29 18.32 -16.68
CA ARG A 6 8.06 19.54 -16.93
C ARG A 6 9.31 19.56 -16.04
N PHE A 7 10.32 20.28 -16.51
CA PHE A 7 11.44 20.81 -15.73
C PHE A 7 10.97 21.78 -14.63
N ARG A 8 11.71 21.79 -13.52
CA ARG A 8 12.21 23.05 -12.92
C ARG A 8 13.47 22.79 -12.09
N GLN A 9 14.57 23.40 -12.53
CA GLN A 9 15.79 23.61 -11.75
C GLN A 9 15.48 24.47 -10.53
N SER A 10 16.13 24.16 -9.41
CA SER A 10 16.48 25.17 -8.40
C SER A 10 17.86 24.81 -7.86
N ALA A 11 18.84 25.61 -8.25
CA ALA A 11 20.15 25.65 -7.63
C ALA A 11 20.31 27.00 -6.89
N ILE A 12 21.39 27.07 -6.11
CA ILE A 12 22.02 28.22 -5.44
C ILE A 12 21.28 28.65 -4.14
N VAL A 13 21.91 28.94 -3.00
CA VAL A 13 23.25 29.51 -2.75
C VAL A 13 23.77 29.19 -1.33
N ALA A 14 25.05 28.85 -1.22
CA ALA A 14 25.90 29.34 -0.13
C ALA A 14 27.29 29.63 -0.74
N GLY A 15 27.59 30.92 -0.90
CA GLY A 15 28.85 31.39 -1.46
C GLY A 15 29.90 31.63 -0.37
N LEU A 16 31.17 31.45 -0.74
CA LEU A 16 32.20 32.46 -0.52
C LEU A 16 33.38 32.19 -1.47
N ALA A 17 33.93 33.29 -1.99
CA ALA A 17 34.86 33.35 -3.12
C ALA A 17 36.32 33.02 -2.76
N ALA A 18 37.03 32.37 -3.67
CA ALA A 18 38.33 32.82 -4.19
C ALA A 18 38.72 31.94 -5.40
N THR A 19 38.96 32.60 -6.54
CA THR A 19 39.29 32.01 -7.84
C THR A 19 40.76 31.59 -7.92
N VAL A 20 41.00 30.29 -8.12
CA VAL A 20 42.18 29.77 -8.82
C VAL A 20 41.67 28.74 -9.83
N SER A 21 41.85 29.04 -11.11
CA SER A 21 41.48 28.16 -12.23
C SER A 21 42.49 27.02 -12.34
N LEU A 22 42.25 25.93 -11.62
CA LEU A 22 42.78 24.61 -11.98
C LEU A 22 41.63 23.83 -12.63
N SER A 23 41.81 23.40 -13.87
CA SER A 23 40.99 22.35 -14.47
C SER A 23 41.28 21.04 -13.73
N VAL A 24 40.63 20.85 -12.59
CA VAL A 24 40.55 19.55 -11.94
C VAL A 24 39.65 18.72 -12.86
N ALA A 25 40.23 17.73 -13.53
CA ALA A 25 39.44 16.65 -14.09
C ALA A 25 38.60 16.11 -12.93
N GLN A 26 37.27 16.32 -12.99
CA GLN A 26 36.37 15.71 -12.03
C GLN A 26 36.66 14.20 -12.05
N PRO A 27 36.84 13.54 -10.89
CA PRO A 27 36.90 12.09 -10.90
C PRO A 27 35.59 11.61 -11.52
N ALA A 28 35.67 10.86 -12.62
CA ALA A 28 34.52 10.18 -13.18
C ALA A 28 33.98 9.25 -12.08
N VAL A 29 32.96 9.69 -11.37
CA VAL A 29 32.30 8.87 -10.37
C VAL A 29 31.56 7.81 -11.16
N ALA A 30 32.07 6.58 -11.13
CA ALA A 30 31.34 5.46 -11.69
C ALA A 30 30.10 5.27 -10.81
N GLU A 31 28.93 5.58 -11.35
CA GLU A 31 27.67 5.31 -10.67
C GLU A 31 27.41 3.80 -10.71
N ARG A 32 26.92 3.26 -9.59
CA ARG A 32 26.54 1.86 -9.48
C ARG A 32 25.13 1.67 -10.02
N TYR A 33 24.99 0.77 -10.99
CA TYR A 33 23.73 0.40 -11.62
C TYR A 33 23.36 -1.03 -11.24
N VAL A 34 22.05 -1.29 -11.17
CA VAL A 34 21.41 -2.58 -10.89
C VAL A 34 20.38 -2.78 -12.00
N TYR A 35 20.47 -3.91 -12.68
CA TYR A 35 19.51 -4.34 -13.68
C TYR A 35 18.82 -5.62 -13.22
N GLU A 36 17.51 -5.59 -13.09
CA GLU A 36 16.69 -6.78 -12.85
C GLU A 36 15.99 -7.20 -14.13
N GLY A 37 16.08 -8.49 -14.46
CA GLY A 37 15.53 -9.05 -15.70
C GLY A 37 14.74 -10.34 -15.50
N ARG A 38 14.02 -10.71 -16.57
CA ARG A 38 13.42 -12.03 -16.71
C ARG A 38 13.97 -12.72 -17.98
N LEU A 39 14.31 -13.99 -17.85
CA LEU A 39 14.76 -14.89 -18.90
C LEU A 39 13.78 -16.06 -19.00
N ASP A 40 13.24 -16.28 -20.20
CA ASP A 40 12.47 -17.48 -20.52
C ASP A 40 13.25 -18.31 -21.55
N GLU A 41 13.24 -19.63 -21.40
CA GLU A 41 13.85 -20.60 -22.30
C GLU A 41 12.75 -21.53 -22.83
N PHE A 42 12.55 -21.54 -24.15
CA PHE A 42 11.46 -22.27 -24.82
C PHE A 42 10.05 -21.99 -24.24
N GLY A 43 9.81 -20.77 -23.79
CA GLY A 43 8.51 -20.34 -23.23
C GLY A 43 8.30 -20.72 -21.77
N GLN A 44 9.30 -21.30 -21.10
CA GLN A 44 9.29 -21.56 -19.65
C GLN A 44 10.30 -20.64 -18.94
N PRO A 45 10.05 -20.24 -17.67
CA PRO A 45 11.03 -19.47 -16.93
C PRO A 45 12.36 -20.23 -16.79
N ALA A 46 13.46 -19.63 -17.22
CA ALA A 46 14.77 -20.25 -17.21
C ALA A 46 15.27 -20.57 -15.78
N GLN A 47 16.09 -21.60 -15.62
CA GLN A 47 16.66 -21.98 -14.33
C GLN A 47 18.08 -22.51 -14.49
N GLY A 48 19.02 -21.97 -13.71
CA GLY A 48 20.43 -22.38 -13.75
C GLY A 48 21.38 -21.19 -13.74
N SER A 49 22.63 -21.43 -14.14
CA SER A 49 23.64 -20.38 -14.29
C SER A 49 23.82 -20.00 -15.75
N TYR A 50 23.88 -18.70 -16.03
CA TYR A 50 24.05 -18.15 -17.38
C TYR A 50 25.14 -17.07 -17.39
N ASP A 51 25.83 -16.92 -18.51
CA ASP A 51 26.69 -15.75 -18.75
C ASP A 51 25.85 -14.68 -19.47
N PHE A 52 25.91 -13.44 -19.00
CA PHE A 52 25.24 -12.30 -19.59
C PHE A 52 26.24 -11.29 -20.15
N ARG A 53 25.84 -10.62 -21.22
CA ARG A 53 26.56 -9.48 -21.76
C ARG A 53 25.60 -8.31 -21.93
N LEU A 54 25.91 -7.21 -21.26
CA LEU A 54 25.11 -5.99 -21.24
C LEU A 54 25.83 -4.92 -22.06
N THR A 55 25.11 -4.28 -22.97
CA THR A 55 25.66 -3.20 -23.82
C THR A 55 24.76 -1.98 -23.76
N PRO A 56 25.25 -0.81 -23.31
CA PRO A 56 24.47 0.42 -23.23
C PRO A 56 24.44 1.19 -24.56
N TYR A 57 23.32 1.82 -24.85
CA TYR A 57 23.01 2.58 -26.08
C TYR A 57 22.26 3.88 -25.76
N PRO A 58 22.35 4.91 -26.62
CA PRO A 58 21.63 6.18 -26.41
C PRO A 58 20.12 6.08 -26.73
N ASP A 59 19.72 5.11 -27.54
CA ASP A 59 18.35 4.99 -28.05
C ASP A 59 17.86 3.52 -28.05
N ALA A 60 16.54 3.34 -28.06
CA ALA A 60 15.88 2.05 -28.05
C ALA A 60 16.19 1.17 -29.28
N LYS A 61 16.53 1.77 -30.43
CA LYS A 61 16.68 1.06 -31.70
C LYS A 61 17.88 1.50 -32.54
N ALA A 62 18.45 2.68 -32.30
CA ALA A 62 19.54 3.24 -33.09
C ALA A 62 20.74 3.70 -32.22
N GLY A 63 21.79 4.21 -32.86
CA GLY A 63 22.97 4.76 -32.19
C GLY A 63 24.07 3.75 -31.89
N ALA A 64 25.31 4.25 -31.80
CA ALA A 64 26.49 3.49 -31.39
C ALA A 64 26.45 3.20 -29.89
N THR A 65 27.23 2.20 -29.45
CA THR A 65 27.33 1.82 -28.03
C THR A 65 27.93 2.95 -27.20
N LEU A 66 27.34 3.22 -26.03
CA LEU A 66 27.81 4.25 -25.11
C LEU A 66 29.07 3.83 -24.33
N ALA A 67 29.25 2.53 -24.11
CA ALA A 67 30.40 1.96 -23.45
C ALA A 67 30.69 0.54 -23.99
N ALA A 68 31.86 0.00 -23.67
CA ALA A 68 32.21 -1.37 -23.99
C ALA A 68 31.20 -2.36 -23.34
N PRO A 69 30.88 -3.48 -23.99
CA PRO A 69 30.01 -4.50 -23.39
C PRO A 69 30.56 -5.00 -22.05
N ILE A 70 29.70 -5.07 -21.05
CA ILE A 70 30.00 -5.57 -19.71
C ILE A 70 29.55 -7.02 -19.64
N GLN A 71 30.47 -7.92 -19.30
CA GLN A 71 30.19 -9.35 -19.17
C GLN A 71 30.03 -9.74 -17.70
N PHE A 72 29.04 -10.60 -17.44
CA PHE A 72 28.77 -11.18 -16.14
C PHE A 72 28.76 -12.70 -16.31
N ASP A 73 29.68 -13.37 -15.63
CA ASP A 73 29.81 -14.82 -15.71
C ASP A 73 29.05 -15.49 -14.56
N GLN A 74 28.50 -16.68 -14.81
CA GLN A 74 27.86 -17.52 -13.79
C GLN A 74 26.72 -16.82 -13.01
N VAL A 75 25.95 -15.96 -13.66
CA VAL A 75 24.79 -15.29 -13.06
C VAL A 75 23.71 -16.33 -12.81
N ARG A 76 23.27 -16.43 -11.56
CA ARG A 76 22.20 -17.33 -11.18
C ARG A 76 20.85 -16.79 -11.65
N VAL A 77 20.10 -17.65 -12.36
CA VAL A 77 18.73 -17.42 -12.79
C VAL A 77 17.81 -18.40 -12.04
N GLU A 78 16.85 -17.87 -11.29
CA GLU A 78 15.89 -18.66 -10.51
C GLU A 78 14.46 -18.30 -10.94
N ARG A 79 13.71 -19.30 -11.43
CA ARG A 79 12.34 -19.10 -11.95
C ARG A 79 12.26 -17.95 -12.96
N GLY A 80 13.25 -17.90 -13.84
CA GLY A 80 13.43 -16.90 -14.87
C GLY A 80 13.97 -15.55 -14.38
N ARG A 81 14.19 -15.31 -13.09
CA ARG A 81 14.63 -14.00 -12.57
C ARG A 81 16.14 -13.94 -12.37
N PHE A 82 16.74 -12.79 -12.65
CA PHE A 82 18.16 -12.51 -12.42
C PHE A 82 18.41 -11.02 -12.14
N GLN A 83 19.58 -10.73 -11.56
CA GLN A 83 20.05 -9.39 -11.24
C GLN A 83 21.51 -9.23 -11.69
N LEU A 84 21.83 -8.08 -12.28
CA LEU A 84 23.18 -7.69 -12.69
C LEU A 84 23.55 -6.38 -12.01
N GLU A 85 24.73 -6.29 -11.43
CA GLU A 85 25.23 -5.09 -10.78
C GLU A 85 26.52 -4.63 -11.44
N PHE A 86 26.58 -3.37 -11.88
CA PHE A 86 27.72 -2.87 -12.63
C PHE A 86 27.97 -1.39 -12.42
N ASP A 87 29.23 -1.03 -12.55
CA ASP A 87 29.65 0.36 -12.59
C ASP A 87 29.89 0.76 -14.04
N ALA A 88 29.31 1.88 -14.49
CA ALA A 88 29.52 2.37 -15.84
C ALA A 88 29.55 3.91 -15.88
N PRO A 89 30.40 4.52 -16.73
CA PRO A 89 30.47 5.98 -16.86
C PRO A 89 29.31 6.50 -17.72
N LEU A 90 28.08 6.31 -17.25
CA LEU A 90 26.85 6.65 -17.97
C LEU A 90 26.16 7.92 -17.43
N ALA A 91 26.74 8.56 -16.42
CA ALA A 91 26.16 9.69 -15.67
C ALA A 91 25.84 10.94 -16.54
N ASP A 92 26.55 11.13 -17.67
CA ASP A 92 26.35 12.29 -18.56
C ASP A 92 25.35 12.05 -19.71
N GLN A 93 24.60 10.92 -19.69
CA GLN A 93 23.69 10.56 -20.79
C GLN A 93 22.23 10.81 -20.43
N ASP A 94 21.53 11.61 -21.25
CA ASP A 94 20.09 11.93 -21.05
C ASP A 94 19.19 10.70 -21.08
N GLN A 95 19.58 9.68 -21.87
CA GLN A 95 18.87 8.41 -21.98
C GLN A 95 19.86 7.28 -22.24
N VAL A 96 19.69 6.17 -21.50
CA VAL A 96 20.46 4.94 -21.69
C VAL A 96 19.50 3.80 -21.94
N TRP A 97 19.83 2.93 -22.88
CA TRP A 97 19.10 1.72 -23.25
C TRP A 97 20.05 0.54 -23.23
N LEU A 98 19.69 -0.54 -22.53
CA LEU A 98 20.50 -1.73 -22.32
C LEU A 98 20.05 -2.83 -23.27
N ALA A 99 20.96 -3.30 -24.11
CA ALA A 99 20.81 -4.58 -24.79
C ALA A 99 21.45 -5.68 -23.95
N LEU A 100 20.79 -6.83 -23.85
CA LEU A 100 21.36 -8.01 -23.20
C LEU A 100 21.53 -9.12 -24.21
N ALA A 101 22.62 -9.86 -24.08
CA ALA A 101 22.83 -11.14 -24.73
C ALA A 101 23.14 -12.19 -23.66
N VAL A 102 22.75 -13.44 -23.90
CA VAL A 102 22.86 -14.52 -22.92
C VAL A 102 23.40 -15.80 -23.56
N ARG A 103 24.10 -16.61 -22.76
CA ARG A 103 24.44 -18.00 -23.10
C ARG A 103 24.45 -18.87 -21.84
N PRO A 104 24.36 -20.20 -21.95
CA PRO A 104 24.61 -21.09 -20.81
C PRO A 104 26.00 -20.85 -20.22
N ALA A 105 26.11 -20.87 -18.89
CA ALA A 105 27.36 -20.49 -18.24
C ALA A 105 28.50 -21.46 -18.57
N GLY A 106 29.65 -20.91 -18.96
CA GLY A 106 30.82 -21.70 -19.35
C GLY A 106 30.73 -22.37 -20.73
N ALA A 107 29.66 -22.11 -21.51
CA ALA A 107 29.58 -22.57 -22.89
C ALA A 107 30.58 -21.82 -23.78
N GLU A 108 31.37 -22.56 -24.58
CA GLU A 108 32.17 -21.98 -25.65
C GLU A 108 31.25 -21.64 -26.84
N GLY A 109 31.18 -20.36 -27.23
CA GLY A 109 30.32 -19.93 -28.33
C GLY A 109 29.82 -18.49 -28.25
N VAL A 110 28.97 -18.13 -29.22
CA VAL A 110 28.38 -16.79 -29.40
C VAL A 110 27.21 -16.62 -28.43
N PHE A 111 27.06 -15.43 -27.83
CA PHE A 111 25.87 -15.11 -27.05
C PHE A 111 24.66 -14.94 -27.96
N SER A 112 23.50 -15.33 -27.48
CA SER A 112 22.22 -15.06 -28.15
C SER A 112 21.66 -13.73 -27.66
N ASP A 113 21.35 -12.83 -28.58
CA ASP A 113 20.76 -11.53 -28.24
C ASP A 113 19.32 -11.69 -27.72
N LEU A 114 19.01 -11.04 -26.61
CA LEU A 114 17.64 -10.88 -26.15
C LEU A 114 16.97 -9.77 -26.95
N VAL A 115 15.72 -10.00 -27.34
CA VAL A 115 15.00 -9.10 -28.26
C VAL A 115 14.72 -7.75 -27.59
N GLY A 116 15.19 -6.68 -28.24
CA GLY A 116 14.93 -5.30 -27.85
C GLY A 116 15.95 -4.73 -26.85
N ARG A 117 15.88 -3.42 -26.63
CA ARG A 117 16.65 -2.72 -25.59
C ARG A 117 15.70 -2.25 -24.51
N ASN A 118 16.10 -2.41 -23.25
CA ASN A 118 15.33 -1.90 -22.11
C ASN A 118 15.94 -0.59 -21.65
N LYS A 119 15.13 0.44 -21.42
CA LYS A 119 15.65 1.72 -20.93
C LYS A 119 16.33 1.47 -19.58
N ALA A 120 17.62 1.78 -19.49
CA ALA A 120 18.34 1.76 -18.22
C ALA A 120 17.72 2.85 -17.34
N LEU A 121 17.31 2.46 -16.15
CA LEU A 121 17.06 3.40 -15.07
C LEU A 121 18.33 3.37 -14.22
N ALA A 122 18.87 4.54 -13.87
CA ALA A 122 19.90 4.60 -12.83
C ALA A 122 19.35 3.87 -11.59
N ALA A 123 20.12 2.92 -11.06
CA ALA A 123 19.61 2.11 -9.96
C ALA A 123 19.43 2.94 -8.71
N PRO A 124 18.37 2.63 -7.96
CA PRO A 124 17.66 3.61 -7.17
C PRO A 124 18.23 3.66 -5.75
N LEU A 125 18.34 4.86 -5.18
CA LEU A 125 18.26 4.97 -3.73
C LEU A 125 16.93 4.32 -3.29
N ILE A 126 16.99 3.46 -2.27
CA ILE A 126 15.84 2.87 -1.56
C ILE A 126 14.70 3.92 -1.47
N GLY A 127 13.49 3.60 -1.94
CA GLY A 127 12.30 4.43 -1.68
C GLY A 127 11.45 4.91 -2.87
N THR A 128 11.71 4.52 -4.12
CA THR A 128 10.80 4.91 -5.24
C THR A 128 9.62 3.96 -5.42
N CYS A 129 9.80 2.66 -5.15
CA CYS A 129 8.77 1.62 -5.16
C CYS A 129 9.08 0.58 -4.08
N TRP A 130 8.07 0.13 -3.33
CA TRP A 130 8.20 -1.03 -2.43
C TRP A 130 8.26 -2.32 -3.26
N SER A 131 9.22 -3.21 -3.02
CA SER A 131 9.32 -4.45 -3.80
C SER A 131 8.12 -5.36 -3.58
N SER A 132 7.62 -5.97 -4.67
CA SER A 132 6.57 -7.00 -4.59
C SER A 132 7.04 -8.30 -3.92
N THR A 133 8.36 -8.48 -3.77
CA THR A 133 8.95 -9.61 -3.02
C THR A 133 9.42 -9.21 -1.62
N GLY A 134 9.17 -7.96 -1.22
CA GLY A 134 9.66 -7.37 0.03
C GLY A 134 11.07 -6.78 -0.10
N ASP A 135 11.33 -5.80 0.76
CA ASP A 135 12.63 -5.11 0.85
C ASP A 135 13.44 -5.67 2.03
N SER A 136 14.76 -5.78 1.88
CA SER A 136 15.68 -6.12 2.98
C SER A 136 16.46 -4.88 3.44
N GLY A 137 16.87 -4.83 4.70
CA GLY A 137 17.65 -3.70 5.25
C GLY A 137 16.88 -2.39 5.45
N SER A 138 15.54 -2.45 5.52
CA SER A 138 14.70 -1.27 5.76
C SER A 138 14.86 -0.68 7.16
N ASN A 139 14.73 0.64 7.26
CA ASN A 139 14.64 1.38 8.52
C ASN A 139 13.21 1.95 8.67
N PRO A 140 12.40 1.48 9.64
CA PRO A 140 11.01 1.93 9.80
C PRO A 140 10.82 3.45 10.03
N SER A 141 11.87 4.17 10.43
CA SER A 141 11.81 5.64 10.61
C SER A 141 11.90 6.43 9.29
N SER A 142 12.45 5.84 8.23
CA SER A 142 12.72 6.51 6.95
C SER A 142 12.21 5.73 5.73
N ASN A 143 11.88 4.45 5.88
CA ASN A 143 11.37 3.59 4.83
C ASN A 143 9.99 3.07 5.26
N PHE A 144 8.97 3.40 4.49
CA PHE A 144 7.60 2.97 4.75
C PHE A 144 6.78 2.91 3.46
N LEU A 145 5.74 2.08 3.49
CA LEU A 145 4.68 2.10 2.50
C LEU A 145 3.56 3.01 3.03
N GLY A 146 3.35 4.16 2.39
CA GLY A 146 2.33 5.11 2.83
C GLY A 146 2.34 6.41 2.08
N THR A 147 1.54 7.35 2.58
CA THR A 147 1.46 8.74 2.13
C THR A 147 2.22 9.63 3.12
N ILE A 148 2.79 10.75 2.63
CA ILE A 148 3.48 11.76 3.47
C ILE A 148 2.62 12.99 3.74
N ASP A 149 1.46 13.05 3.11
CA ASP A 149 0.44 14.07 3.30
C ASP A 149 -0.79 13.47 4.01
N ALA A 150 -1.80 14.29 4.28
CA ALA A 150 -3.03 13.87 4.94
C ALA A 150 -3.99 13.09 4.01
N GLN A 151 -3.47 12.41 2.98
CA GLN A 151 -4.27 11.58 2.09
C GLN A 151 -4.37 10.14 2.62
N PRO A 152 -5.53 9.47 2.46
CA PRO A 152 -5.67 8.07 2.84
C PRO A 152 -4.75 7.13 2.03
N LEU A 153 -4.16 6.14 2.69
CA LEU A 153 -3.52 5.01 2.03
C LEU A 153 -4.60 3.99 1.63
N VAL A 154 -4.72 3.70 0.34
CA VAL A 154 -5.73 2.79 -0.21
C VAL A 154 -5.07 1.59 -0.88
N LEU A 155 -5.35 0.38 -0.38
CA LEU A 155 -5.00 -0.88 -1.02
C LEU A 155 -6.21 -1.42 -1.79
N ARG A 156 -5.98 -1.86 -3.03
CA ARG A 156 -7.03 -2.31 -3.95
C ARG A 156 -6.80 -3.73 -4.45
N ALA A 157 -7.89 -4.47 -4.64
CA ALA A 157 -7.95 -5.71 -5.39
C ALA A 157 -9.04 -5.61 -6.46
N GLY A 158 -8.77 -6.04 -7.70
CA GLY A 158 -9.73 -5.91 -8.80
C GLY A 158 -10.16 -4.45 -9.09
N ASN A 159 -9.27 -3.49 -8.83
CA ASN A 159 -9.55 -2.04 -8.89
C ASN A 159 -10.58 -1.50 -7.87
N ALA A 160 -11.05 -2.33 -6.95
CA ALA A 160 -11.89 -1.91 -5.83
C ALA A 160 -11.03 -1.68 -4.57
N GLN A 161 -11.38 -0.67 -3.77
CA GLN A 161 -10.79 -0.50 -2.43
C GLN A 161 -11.09 -1.74 -1.58
N SER A 162 -10.05 -2.34 -1.01
CA SER A 162 -10.16 -3.48 -0.08
C SER A 162 -9.71 -3.12 1.33
N LEU A 163 -8.82 -2.13 1.45
CA LEU A 163 -8.40 -1.52 2.70
C LEU A 163 -8.13 -0.03 2.48
N ARG A 164 -8.63 0.82 3.37
CA ARG A 164 -8.35 2.25 3.42
C ARG A 164 -7.97 2.64 4.83
N MET A 165 -6.85 3.33 4.96
CA MET A 165 -6.39 3.92 6.21
C MET A 165 -6.45 5.44 6.09
N GLU A 166 -7.26 6.09 6.91
CA GLU A 166 -7.49 7.54 6.87
C GLU A 166 -6.82 8.20 8.08
N PRO A 167 -5.86 9.11 7.90
CA PRO A 167 -5.27 9.82 9.03
C PRO A 167 -6.30 10.77 9.67
N SER A 168 -6.26 10.89 11.01
CA SER A 168 -7.07 11.89 11.72
C SER A 168 -6.66 13.31 11.33
N SER A 169 -7.64 14.21 11.22
CA SER A 169 -7.40 15.65 11.05
C SER A 169 -6.88 16.32 12.33
N LEU A 170 -7.03 15.67 13.49
CA LEU A 170 -6.48 16.14 14.75
C LEU A 170 -5.02 15.72 14.86
N LEU A 171 -4.17 16.67 15.24
CA LEU A 171 -2.72 16.49 15.29
C LEU A 171 -2.19 16.58 16.73
N PHE A 172 -1.17 15.78 17.04
CA PHE A 172 -0.35 15.89 18.24
C PHE A 172 1.12 15.84 17.84
N GLY A 173 1.89 16.87 18.19
CA GLY A 173 3.27 16.99 17.73
C GLY A 173 3.41 17.13 16.21
N GLY A 174 2.39 17.63 15.52
CA GLY A 174 2.37 17.78 14.06
C GLY A 174 2.01 16.51 13.28
N LEU A 175 1.71 15.40 13.96
CA LEU A 175 1.30 14.14 13.35
C LEU A 175 -0.17 13.81 13.69
N PRO A 176 -0.91 13.12 12.81
CA PRO A 176 -2.25 12.61 13.13
C PRO A 176 -2.25 11.81 14.43
N ILE A 177 -3.19 12.11 15.34
CA ILE A 177 -3.26 11.43 16.65
C ILE A 177 -3.69 9.96 16.57
N THR A 178 -4.34 9.59 15.48
CA THR A 178 -4.84 8.25 15.20
C THR A 178 -5.17 8.14 13.71
N ALA A 179 -5.63 6.98 13.28
CA ALA A 179 -6.14 6.74 11.94
C ALA A 179 -7.42 5.90 12.02
N ASN A 180 -8.30 6.07 11.03
CA ASN A 180 -9.39 5.13 10.79
C ASN A 180 -8.87 3.98 9.91
N VAL A 181 -9.30 2.76 10.20
CA VAL A 181 -8.98 1.56 9.41
C VAL A 181 -10.29 0.98 8.87
N ILE A 182 -10.45 1.01 7.55
CA ILE A 182 -11.68 0.57 6.87
C ILE A 182 -11.34 -0.52 5.85
N ALA A 183 -11.63 -1.77 6.20
CA ALA A 183 -11.44 -2.93 5.35
C ALA A 183 -12.78 -3.44 4.79
N GLY A 184 -12.69 -4.32 3.77
CA GLY A 184 -13.86 -4.96 3.15
C GLY A 184 -14.43 -4.13 2.01
N SER A 185 -15.76 -4.09 1.89
CA SER A 185 -16.42 -3.34 0.83
C SER A 185 -16.07 -1.85 0.86
N SER A 186 -15.88 -1.26 -0.32
CA SER A 186 -15.72 0.19 -0.49
C SER A 186 -16.93 1.01 0.00
N ALA A 187 -18.07 0.35 0.19
CA ALA A 187 -19.29 0.95 0.73
C ALA A 187 -19.20 1.24 2.23
N ASN A 188 -18.29 0.59 2.97
CA ASN A 188 -18.16 0.78 4.42
C ASN A 188 -17.86 2.24 4.77
N LEU A 189 -18.50 2.74 5.83
CA LEU A 189 -18.49 4.16 6.18
C LEU A 189 -17.88 4.38 7.56
N ALA A 190 -16.73 5.04 7.60
CA ALA A 190 -16.34 5.86 8.74
C ALA A 190 -16.90 7.26 8.49
N LEU A 191 -17.84 7.74 9.31
CA LEU A 191 -18.48 9.03 9.05
C LEU A 191 -17.57 10.20 9.42
N ALA A 192 -17.82 11.35 8.79
CA ALA A 192 -17.01 12.55 8.94
C ALA A 192 -16.94 13.00 10.41
N GLY A 193 -15.72 13.30 10.87
CA GLY A 193 -15.46 13.75 12.25
C GLY A 193 -15.05 12.61 13.18
N ALA A 194 -15.47 11.37 12.91
CA ALA A 194 -15.05 10.21 13.68
C ALA A 194 -13.56 9.92 13.49
N ARG A 195 -12.87 9.58 14.58
CA ARG A 195 -11.45 9.19 14.57
C ARG A 195 -11.21 7.90 15.34
N GLY A 196 -10.17 7.15 14.98
CA GLY A 196 -9.84 5.87 15.61
C GLY A 196 -10.86 4.78 15.28
N VAL A 197 -11.60 4.96 14.19
CA VAL A 197 -12.61 4.01 13.70
C VAL A 197 -11.94 2.73 13.24
N VAL A 198 -12.55 1.58 13.55
CA VAL A 198 -12.17 0.29 12.98
C VAL A 198 -13.37 -0.36 12.31
N ILE A 199 -13.29 -0.60 11.01
CA ILE A 199 -14.15 -1.52 10.28
C ILE A 199 -13.27 -2.65 9.75
N GLY A 200 -13.31 -3.81 10.40
CA GLY A 200 -12.38 -4.91 10.15
C GLY A 200 -12.64 -5.67 8.83
N GLY A 201 -13.78 -5.45 8.18
CA GLY A 201 -14.11 -6.08 6.91
C GLY A 201 -15.62 -6.12 6.62
N GLY A 202 -16.00 -7.02 5.72
CA GLY A 202 -17.40 -7.25 5.36
C GLY A 202 -18.07 -6.02 4.74
N GLY A 203 -19.37 -5.88 4.99
CA GLY A 203 -20.23 -4.89 4.36
C GLY A 203 -20.40 -5.12 2.86
N ALA A 204 -21.36 -4.44 2.27
CA ALA A 204 -21.57 -4.40 0.83
C ALA A 204 -22.47 -3.21 0.49
N ASP A 205 -22.39 -2.74 -0.75
CA ASP A 205 -23.40 -1.83 -1.29
C ASP A 205 -24.79 -2.47 -1.22
N SER A 206 -25.82 -1.65 -1.01
CA SER A 206 -27.18 -2.17 -0.89
C SER A 206 -27.64 -2.84 -2.18
N GLY A 207 -28.01 -4.12 -2.07
CA GLY A 207 -28.46 -4.93 -3.21
C GLY A 207 -27.33 -5.50 -4.06
N ALA A 208 -26.06 -5.40 -3.62
CA ALA A 208 -24.92 -5.94 -4.37
C ALA A 208 -24.79 -7.46 -4.26
N ASP A 209 -25.34 -8.06 -3.19
CA ASP A 209 -25.37 -9.52 -3.01
C ASP A 209 -26.74 -10.08 -3.46
N PRO A 210 -26.77 -11.12 -4.32
CA PRO A 210 -28.02 -11.68 -4.83
C PRO A 210 -28.77 -12.58 -3.82
N ILE A 211 -28.13 -12.96 -2.72
CA ILE A 211 -28.65 -13.89 -1.72
C ILE A 211 -29.07 -13.13 -0.45
N TYR A 212 -28.28 -12.15 -0.03
CA TYR A 212 -28.46 -11.47 1.25
C TYR A 212 -28.86 -10.01 1.08
N ILE A 213 -29.74 -9.52 1.96
CA ILE A 213 -29.94 -8.09 2.15
C ILE A 213 -28.62 -7.53 2.69
N THR A 214 -28.05 -6.63 1.90
CA THR A 214 -26.74 -6.06 2.13
C THR A 214 -26.83 -4.58 2.46
N ALA A 215 -25.99 -4.15 3.39
CA ALA A 215 -25.70 -2.75 3.60
C ALA A 215 -24.25 -2.60 4.10
N PRO A 216 -23.67 -1.41 4.00
CA PRO A 216 -22.34 -1.17 4.54
C PRO A 216 -22.34 -1.31 6.06
N ASN A 217 -21.17 -1.66 6.59
CA ASN A 217 -20.88 -1.43 7.99
C ASN A 217 -20.58 0.06 8.19
N ARG A 218 -21.01 0.60 9.32
CA ARG A 218 -20.97 2.03 9.62
C ARG A 218 -20.41 2.27 11.01
N VAL A 219 -19.50 3.22 11.10
CA VAL A 219 -19.03 3.75 12.37
C VAL A 219 -19.09 5.26 12.31
N SER A 220 -19.86 5.88 13.20
CA SER A 220 -20.11 7.32 13.18
C SER A 220 -19.40 8.13 14.25
N ASP A 221 -18.84 7.45 15.24
CA ASP A 221 -18.33 8.09 16.46
C ASP A 221 -16.89 7.68 16.77
N ASP A 222 -16.24 8.50 17.60
CA ASP A 222 -14.87 8.35 18.04
C ASP A 222 -14.63 6.97 18.64
N TYR A 223 -13.56 6.32 18.17
CA TYR A 223 -13.11 5.00 18.62
C TYR A 223 -14.17 3.90 18.49
N GLY A 224 -15.16 4.09 17.63
CA GLY A 224 -16.15 3.07 17.33
C GLY A 224 -15.56 1.90 16.54
N VAL A 225 -16.07 0.70 16.80
CA VAL A 225 -15.55 -0.53 16.19
C VAL A 225 -16.68 -1.36 15.63
N VAL A 226 -16.55 -1.75 14.37
CA VAL A 226 -17.27 -2.86 13.75
C VAL A 226 -16.25 -3.86 13.25
N ALA A 227 -16.10 -5.03 13.89
CA ALA A 227 -15.04 -5.96 13.47
C ALA A 227 -15.33 -6.61 12.10
N GLY A 228 -16.58 -6.65 11.66
CA GLY A 228 -16.96 -7.14 10.33
C GLY A 228 -18.46 -7.41 10.21
N GLY A 229 -18.82 -8.42 9.44
CA GLY A 229 -20.22 -8.77 9.18
C GLY A 229 -20.87 -7.86 8.13
N ASN A 230 -22.19 -7.71 8.16
CA ASN A 230 -22.94 -6.93 7.19
C ASN A 230 -23.98 -6.04 7.89
N ALA A 231 -24.16 -4.81 7.40
CA ALA A 231 -25.16 -3.88 7.91
C ALA A 231 -25.05 -3.53 9.41
N ASN A 232 -23.85 -3.58 10.00
CA ASN A 232 -23.65 -3.26 11.42
C ASN A 232 -23.32 -1.77 11.62
N GLN A 233 -23.80 -1.20 12.73
CA GLN A 233 -23.58 0.20 13.11
C GLN A 233 -22.97 0.30 14.52
N ALA A 234 -21.90 1.06 14.64
CA ALA A 234 -21.37 1.55 15.92
C ALA A 234 -21.36 3.09 15.95
N GLY A 235 -21.98 3.69 16.96
CA GLY A 235 -22.28 5.13 17.00
C GLY A 235 -23.70 5.45 16.51
N ASP A 236 -24.15 6.69 16.64
CA ASP A 236 -25.56 7.06 16.51
C ASP A 236 -25.93 7.87 15.24
N GLU A 237 -24.95 8.22 14.41
CA GLU A 237 -25.10 9.09 13.24
C GLU A 237 -25.72 10.47 13.55
N ALA A 238 -25.62 10.98 14.79
CA ALA A 238 -26.21 12.26 15.19
C ALA A 238 -25.48 13.50 14.64
N GLY A 239 -24.34 13.30 13.96
CA GLY A 239 -23.51 14.37 13.40
C GLY A 239 -22.51 14.96 14.42
N THR A 240 -22.58 14.51 15.66
CA THR A 240 -21.53 14.63 16.68
C THR A 240 -20.86 13.27 16.82
N ALA A 241 -19.53 13.25 16.96
CA ALA A 241 -18.76 11.99 17.03
C ALA A 241 -18.34 11.62 18.47
N GLY A 242 -18.80 12.37 19.48
CA GLY A 242 -18.30 12.25 20.85
C GLY A 242 -19.32 11.70 21.84
N ASP A 243 -20.60 11.68 21.47
CA ASP A 243 -21.73 11.35 22.33
C ASP A 243 -22.10 9.86 22.31
N ALA A 244 -21.73 9.14 21.25
CA ALA A 244 -21.82 7.67 21.19
C ALA A 244 -20.45 6.99 21.00
N ALA A 245 -19.38 7.65 21.45
CA ALA A 245 -18.01 7.14 21.36
C ALA A 245 -17.82 5.76 22.03
N PHE A 246 -16.82 5.02 21.54
CA PHE A 246 -16.42 3.68 22.02
C PHE A 246 -17.47 2.57 21.82
N ALA A 247 -18.51 2.82 21.04
CA ALA A 247 -19.46 1.78 20.68
C ALA A 247 -18.77 0.64 19.90
N THR A 248 -19.12 -0.61 20.22
CA THR A 248 -18.50 -1.79 19.61
C THR A 248 -19.54 -2.78 19.13
N VAL A 249 -19.43 -3.21 17.88
CA VAL A 249 -20.13 -4.36 17.32
C VAL A 249 -19.09 -5.35 16.80
N SER A 250 -18.96 -6.51 17.44
CA SER A 250 -17.96 -7.50 17.01
C SER A 250 -18.30 -8.18 15.68
N GLY A 251 -19.52 -8.04 15.16
CA GLY A 251 -19.92 -8.51 13.84
C GLY A 251 -21.40 -8.90 13.77
N GLY A 252 -21.72 -9.84 12.88
CA GLY A 252 -23.10 -10.29 12.66
C GLY A 252 -23.82 -9.50 11.57
N HIS A 253 -25.15 -9.42 11.67
CA HIS A 253 -26.01 -8.83 10.64
C HIS A 253 -27.02 -7.84 11.24
N PHE A 254 -27.05 -6.59 10.79
CA PHE A 254 -28.01 -5.57 11.28
C PHE A 254 -27.93 -5.25 12.79
N ASN A 255 -26.76 -5.34 13.41
CA ASN A 255 -26.62 -4.93 14.81
C ASN A 255 -26.33 -3.43 14.93
N SER A 256 -26.88 -2.78 15.96
CA SER A 256 -26.78 -1.33 16.17
C SER A 256 -26.41 -1.00 17.62
N ALA A 257 -25.14 -0.67 17.85
CA ALA A 257 -24.63 -0.16 19.13
C ALA A 257 -24.52 1.37 19.02
N THR A 258 -25.44 2.11 19.63
CA THR A 258 -25.70 3.54 19.33
C THR A 258 -25.54 4.44 20.55
N ALA A 259 -24.94 3.93 21.63
CA ALA A 259 -24.69 4.74 22.82
C ALA A 259 -23.24 4.62 23.28
N PHE A 260 -22.82 5.60 24.08
CA PHE A 260 -21.50 5.65 24.70
C PHE A 260 -21.14 4.32 25.38
N PHE A 261 -20.01 3.72 25.00
CA PHE A 261 -19.54 2.40 25.48
C PHE A 261 -20.54 1.23 25.30
N SER A 262 -21.52 1.35 24.41
CA SER A 262 -22.43 0.22 24.14
C SER A 262 -21.72 -0.90 23.38
N VAL A 263 -22.04 -2.16 23.70
CA VAL A 263 -21.39 -3.34 23.11
C VAL A 263 -22.42 -4.33 22.60
N ILE A 264 -22.19 -4.84 21.40
CA ILE A 264 -22.89 -6.02 20.85
C ILE A 264 -21.84 -7.03 20.39
N ALA A 265 -21.80 -8.19 21.03
CA ALA A 265 -20.82 -9.22 20.70
C ALA A 265 -21.12 -9.95 19.36
N GLY A 266 -22.32 -9.79 18.80
CA GLY A 266 -22.69 -10.30 17.48
C GLY A 266 -24.18 -10.62 17.37
N GLY A 267 -24.53 -11.57 16.50
CA GLY A 267 -25.92 -11.98 16.28
C GLY A 267 -26.60 -11.20 15.15
N SER A 268 -27.93 -11.10 15.20
CA SER A 268 -28.71 -10.42 14.17
C SER A 268 -29.74 -9.45 14.73
N ASN A 269 -29.82 -8.24 14.18
CA ASN A 269 -30.86 -7.27 14.54
C ASN A 269 -30.89 -6.90 16.03
N ASN A 270 -29.75 -6.93 16.72
CA ASN A 270 -29.66 -6.51 18.12
C ASN A 270 -29.43 -5.01 18.22
N ARG A 271 -29.97 -4.37 19.27
CA ARG A 271 -29.85 -2.93 19.48
C ARG A 271 -29.40 -2.62 20.91
N ALA A 272 -28.25 -1.97 21.06
CA ALA A 272 -27.73 -1.48 22.33
C ALA A 272 -27.75 0.06 22.30
N THR A 273 -28.67 0.67 23.04
CA THR A 273 -28.93 2.14 23.03
C THR A 273 -28.78 2.78 24.41
N GLY A 274 -28.60 1.98 25.46
CA GLY A 274 -28.23 2.48 26.78
C GLY A 274 -26.73 2.73 26.86
N GLN A 275 -26.32 3.79 27.56
CA GLN A 275 -24.90 3.99 27.87
C GLN A 275 -24.35 2.79 28.64
N PHE A 276 -23.15 2.31 28.30
CA PHE A 276 -22.56 1.10 28.89
C PHE A 276 -23.42 -0.17 28.78
N SER A 277 -24.43 -0.20 27.90
CA SER A 277 -25.25 -1.41 27.74
C SER A 277 -24.53 -2.46 26.92
N SER A 278 -24.87 -3.73 27.15
CA SER A 278 -24.21 -4.85 26.49
C SER A 278 -25.21 -5.92 26.06
N ILE A 279 -25.02 -6.45 24.86
CA ILE A 279 -25.73 -7.62 24.33
C ILE A 279 -24.71 -8.69 23.95
N GLY A 280 -24.77 -9.86 24.58
CA GLY A 280 -23.85 -10.96 24.31
C GLY A 280 -24.09 -11.68 22.97
N GLY A 281 -25.24 -11.48 22.32
CA GLY A 281 -25.55 -11.99 20.99
C GLY A 281 -27.04 -12.25 20.81
N GLY A 282 -27.39 -13.24 19.98
CA GLY A 282 -28.78 -13.64 19.72
C GLY A 282 -29.44 -12.84 18.61
N LYS A 283 -30.77 -12.76 18.62
CA LYS A 283 -31.56 -12.11 17.57
C LYS A 283 -32.58 -11.13 18.14
N GLY A 284 -32.64 -9.90 17.62
CA GLY A 284 -33.73 -8.98 17.98
C GLY A 284 -33.71 -8.50 19.45
N ASN A 285 -32.58 -8.60 20.15
CA ASN A 285 -32.49 -8.18 21.54
C ASN A 285 -32.31 -6.66 21.66
N PHE A 286 -32.85 -6.05 22.71
CA PHE A 286 -32.84 -4.60 22.92
C PHE A 286 -32.40 -4.21 24.34
N ALA A 287 -31.23 -3.58 24.47
CA ALA A 287 -30.71 -3.08 25.74
C ALA A 287 -30.72 -1.53 25.76
N THR A 288 -31.75 -0.95 26.40
CA THR A 288 -32.07 0.49 26.34
C THR A 288 -31.65 1.28 27.57
N ALA A 289 -31.58 0.66 28.74
CA ALA A 289 -31.17 1.35 29.96
C ALA A 289 -29.65 1.43 30.12
N SER A 290 -29.19 2.46 30.81
CA SER A 290 -27.77 2.61 31.16
C SER A 290 -27.29 1.41 31.98
N GLY A 291 -26.19 0.79 31.58
CA GLY A 291 -25.62 -0.42 32.21
C GLY A 291 -26.47 -1.68 32.04
N SER A 292 -27.49 -1.68 31.18
CA SER A 292 -28.32 -2.87 30.96
C SER A 292 -27.56 -3.98 30.22
N PHE A 293 -27.93 -5.23 30.52
CA PHE A 293 -27.29 -6.40 29.93
C PHE A 293 -28.34 -7.41 29.44
N VAL A 294 -28.18 -7.86 28.19
CA VAL A 294 -28.87 -9.04 27.67
C VAL A 294 -27.83 -10.10 27.34
N GLY A 295 -27.91 -11.25 27.99
CA GLY A 295 -26.94 -12.34 27.78
C GLY A 295 -26.94 -12.88 26.36
N SER A 296 -28.09 -13.33 25.87
CA SER A 296 -28.34 -13.81 24.50
C SER A 296 -29.85 -14.09 24.36
N GLY A 297 -30.27 -14.82 23.32
CA GLY A 297 -31.64 -15.26 23.09
C GLY A 297 -32.31 -14.50 21.94
N GLU A 298 -33.64 -14.56 21.87
CA GLU A 298 -34.44 -13.88 20.85
C GLU A 298 -35.42 -12.91 21.51
N GLU A 299 -35.50 -11.68 20.99
CA GLU A 299 -36.51 -10.66 21.35
C GLU A 299 -36.54 -10.24 22.84
N ASN A 300 -35.41 -10.33 23.54
CA ASN A 300 -35.32 -9.88 24.93
C ASN A 300 -35.16 -8.36 25.02
N THR A 301 -35.79 -7.73 26.01
CA THR A 301 -35.63 -6.29 26.27
C THR A 301 -35.17 -6.04 27.71
N ALA A 302 -34.14 -5.22 27.88
CA ALA A 302 -33.66 -4.73 29.18
C ALA A 302 -33.78 -3.19 29.25
N ALA A 303 -34.80 -2.70 29.97
CA ALA A 303 -35.24 -1.29 29.90
C ALA A 303 -35.09 -0.46 31.19
N GLY A 304 -34.37 -0.96 32.19
CA GLY A 304 -34.16 -0.25 33.47
C GLY A 304 -35.35 -0.40 34.42
N VAL A 305 -35.18 0.01 35.68
CA VAL A 305 -36.20 0.04 36.73
C VAL A 305 -36.50 1.46 37.17
#